data_AF-M1BMS6-F1
#
_entry.id   AF-M1BMS6-F1
#
_cell.length_a   1.000
_cell.length_b   1.000
_cell.length_c   1.000
_cell.angle_alpha   90.00
_cell.angle_beta   90.00
_cell.angle_gamma   90.00
#
_symmetry.space_group_name_H-M   'P 1'
#
loop_
_entity.id
_entity.type
_entity.pdbx_description
1 polymer ?
#
loop_
_entity_poly.entity_id
_entity_poly.type
_entity_poly.pdbx_seq_one_letter_code
_entity_poly.pdbx_strand_id
1 'polypeptide(L)'
;MVLTNSVMKFYKFINHGFSSRSIDGTYFSTTEYWENSLMIQLSLYLIGIGTIQKVCVYLFYERILGKLIDDPTFALPYWNWDHPKGMRLPPMFDRETTPLYDARRNPHVRNGTIIDFSSPRDEVITDVGQTVTNNLTLMYRSMITNAACPLQFFGARYVLGNNDSKGQGTIENIPHTPVHIWAGTVRNTDLGGGKLSLGEDMGNFYSAALDPIFYCHHANVDRMWKVWKGLGGKRRDIIDPDWLNSEFFFYDENKNPYRVRVGDCLDTKKMGYDYAPAAIPWVNCRPTRKGREGKVDVTNIKPANKVFPIANLNKPIFVFHQ
;
A
#
# COMPACT_ATOMS: atom_id res chain seq x y z
N MET A 1 -17.82 4.45 -8.02
CA MET A 1 -17.19 5.61 -7.37
C MET A 1 -17.74 6.84 -8.07
N VAL A 2 -18.58 7.64 -7.40
CA VAL A 2 -19.16 8.84 -8.01
C VAL A 2 -18.08 9.93 -7.94
N LEU A 3 -17.66 10.43 -9.10
CA LEU A 3 -16.78 11.59 -9.20
C LEU A 3 -17.46 12.77 -8.51
N THR A 4 -16.83 13.37 -7.51
CA THR A 4 -17.13 14.76 -7.20
C THR A 4 -16.33 15.62 -8.19
N ASN A 5 -17.02 16.53 -8.90
CA ASN A 5 -16.38 17.49 -9.82
C ASN A 5 -15.23 18.28 -9.15
N SER A 6 -15.26 18.34 -7.82
CA SER A 6 -14.24 18.78 -6.87
C SER A 6 -12.82 18.22 -7.13
N VAL A 7 -12.64 16.89 -7.20
CA VAL A 7 -11.31 16.25 -7.38
C VAL A 7 -10.65 16.68 -8.70
N MET A 8 -11.44 16.71 -9.77
CA MET A 8 -10.94 17.07 -11.11
C MET A 8 -10.60 18.56 -11.24
N LYS A 9 -11.26 19.45 -10.47
CA LYS A 9 -10.97 20.88 -10.43
C LYS A 9 -9.62 21.17 -9.76
N PHE A 10 -9.33 20.52 -8.63
CA PHE A 10 -8.08 20.69 -7.90
C PHE A 10 -6.86 20.32 -8.75
N TYR A 11 -6.84 19.10 -9.28
CA TYR A 11 -5.67 18.63 -10.00
C TYR A 11 -5.47 19.46 -11.31
N LYS A 12 -6.52 20.05 -11.91
CA LYS A 12 -6.37 20.97 -13.07
C LYS A 12 -5.61 22.26 -12.70
N PHE A 13 -5.76 22.73 -11.47
CA PHE A 13 -5.02 23.88 -10.94
C PHE A 13 -3.51 23.58 -10.83
N ILE A 14 -3.13 22.33 -10.52
CA ILE A 14 -1.72 21.89 -10.45
C ILE A 14 -1.02 21.98 -11.81
N ASN A 15 -1.62 21.48 -12.90
CA ASN A 15 -0.95 21.43 -14.21
C ASN A 15 -0.66 22.81 -14.80
N HIS A 16 -1.43 23.84 -14.45
CA HIS A 16 -1.11 25.21 -14.86
C HIS A 16 0.10 25.81 -14.09
N GLY A 17 0.37 25.36 -12.86
CA GLY A 17 1.51 25.81 -12.06
C GLY A 17 2.87 25.19 -12.46
N PHE A 18 2.87 24.04 -13.14
CA PHE A 18 4.09 23.39 -13.62
C PHE A 18 4.59 23.91 -14.98
N SER A 19 3.78 24.69 -15.72
CA SER A 19 4.08 25.12 -17.09
C SER A 19 4.88 26.42 -17.22
N SER A 20 5.08 27.20 -16.15
CA SER A 20 5.76 28.50 -16.24
C SER A 20 7.14 28.46 -15.59
N ARG A 21 8.16 28.01 -16.35
CA ARG A 21 9.54 28.43 -16.11
C ARG A 21 9.79 29.70 -16.92
N SER A 22 9.77 30.86 -16.28
CA SER A 22 10.44 32.04 -16.82
C SER A 22 11.40 32.62 -15.78
N ILE A 23 12.52 33.04 -16.33
CA ILE A 23 13.61 33.83 -15.76
C ILE A 23 12.97 35.05 -15.07
N ASP A 24 13.48 35.44 -13.90
CA ASP A 24 13.06 36.59 -13.06
C ASP A 24 12.37 36.22 -11.73
N GLY A 25 13.12 35.49 -10.89
CA GLY A 25 13.48 35.91 -9.53
C GLY A 25 12.44 36.11 -8.42
N THR A 26 11.13 36.21 -8.68
CA THR A 26 10.14 36.52 -7.62
C THR A 26 8.78 35.86 -7.86
N TYR A 27 8.66 34.58 -7.51
CA TYR A 27 7.38 33.94 -7.20
C TYR A 27 7.60 32.83 -6.16
N PHE A 28 7.10 33.03 -4.93
CA PHE A 28 6.92 31.94 -3.96
C PHE A 28 5.84 31.01 -4.50
N SER A 29 6.27 29.95 -5.17
CA SER A 29 5.45 29.08 -6.00
C SER A 29 4.93 27.89 -5.21
N THR A 30 3.78 27.36 -5.64
CA THR A 30 3.13 26.11 -5.17
C THR A 30 4.07 24.90 -5.04
N THR A 31 5.25 24.94 -5.65
CA THR A 31 6.38 24.02 -5.52
C THR A 31 6.88 23.86 -4.08
N GLU A 32 6.83 24.92 -3.26
CA GLU A 32 7.29 24.90 -1.86
C GLU A 32 6.44 23.96 -0.98
N TYR A 33 5.14 23.81 -1.26
CA TYR A 33 4.25 22.88 -0.54
C TYR A 33 4.57 21.41 -0.83
N TRP A 34 4.94 21.12 -2.07
CA TRP A 34 5.24 19.76 -2.52
C TRP A 34 6.67 19.36 -2.15
N GLU A 35 7.64 20.26 -2.25
CA GLU A 35 8.99 20.05 -1.73
C GLU A 35 8.95 19.81 -0.22
N ASN A 36 8.12 20.56 0.54
CA ASN A 36 7.93 20.29 1.96
C ASN A 36 7.20 18.96 2.24
N SER A 37 6.24 18.55 1.41
CA SER A 37 5.59 17.23 1.52
C SER A 37 6.56 16.07 1.23
N LEU A 38 7.48 16.24 0.26
CA LEU A 38 8.57 15.32 -0.04
C LEU A 38 9.61 15.24 1.09
N MET A 39 9.96 16.39 1.66
CA MET A 39 10.94 16.50 2.75
C MET A 39 10.40 15.93 4.06
N ILE A 40 9.08 16.11 4.30
CA ILE A 40 8.37 15.38 5.35
C ILE A 40 8.51 13.87 5.06
N GLN A 41 8.19 13.38 3.86
CA GLN A 41 8.27 11.94 3.52
C GLN A 41 9.68 11.31 3.66
N LEU A 42 10.75 12.02 3.27
CA LEU A 42 12.15 11.55 3.37
C LEU A 42 12.60 11.26 4.82
N SER A 43 11.94 11.86 5.80
CA SER A 43 12.33 11.77 7.22
C SER A 43 11.71 10.57 7.96
N LEU A 44 10.80 9.80 7.34
CA LEU A 44 9.72 9.11 8.09
C LEU A 44 9.63 7.59 7.95
N TYR A 45 10.68 6.92 7.45
CA TYR A 45 10.66 5.47 7.24
C TYR A 45 11.62 4.65 8.12
N LEU A 46 12.03 5.14 9.29
CA LEU A 46 12.91 4.36 10.18
C LEU A 46 12.21 3.73 11.38
N ILE A 47 10.89 3.84 11.47
CA ILE A 47 10.22 3.78 12.76
C ILE A 47 8.94 2.96 12.65
N GLY A 48 8.74 1.97 13.53
CA GLY A 48 7.50 1.17 13.71
C GLY A 48 6.23 1.97 14.08
N ILE A 49 6.17 3.23 13.66
CA ILE A 49 5.03 4.16 13.71
C ILE A 49 4.37 4.25 12.32
N GLY A 50 4.79 3.41 11.36
CA GLY A 50 4.41 3.48 9.96
C GLY A 50 2.90 3.53 9.65
N THR A 51 2.00 3.12 10.55
CA THR A 51 0.54 3.22 10.33
C THR A 51 -0.06 4.54 10.80
N ILE A 52 0.52 5.19 11.83
CA ILE A 52 -0.06 6.37 12.48
C ILE A 52 0.37 7.67 11.81
N GLN A 53 1.63 7.75 11.42
CA GLN A 53 2.17 8.93 10.75
C GLN A 53 1.45 9.24 9.43
N LYS A 54 1.02 8.16 8.77
CA LYS A 54 0.17 8.14 7.59
C LYS A 54 -1.15 8.90 7.83
N VAL A 55 -1.85 8.60 8.93
CA VAL A 55 -3.14 9.24 9.29
C VAL A 55 -3.05 10.76 9.37
N CYS A 56 -2.02 11.29 10.04
CA CYS A 56 -1.85 12.73 10.18
C CYS A 56 -1.50 13.42 8.85
N VAL A 57 -0.66 12.79 8.00
CA VAL A 57 -0.35 13.31 6.65
C VAL A 57 -1.64 13.45 5.81
N TYR A 58 -2.56 12.48 5.90
CA TYR A 58 -3.79 12.52 5.10
C TYR A 58 -4.78 13.58 5.55
N LEU A 59 -4.92 13.81 6.85
CA LEU A 59 -5.83 14.85 7.34
C LEU A 59 -5.43 16.23 6.81
N PHE A 60 -4.15 16.61 6.94
CA PHE A 60 -3.68 17.90 6.44
C PHE A 60 -3.77 17.98 4.92
N TYR A 61 -3.42 16.91 4.21
CA TYR A 61 -3.54 16.85 2.75
C TYR A 61 -4.99 17.01 2.30
N GLU A 62 -5.95 16.26 2.87
CA GLU A 62 -7.38 16.37 2.57
C GLU A 62 -7.93 17.77 2.81
N ARG A 63 -7.55 18.41 3.92
CA ARG A 63 -7.95 19.80 4.24
C ARG A 63 -7.37 20.82 3.27
N ILE A 64 -6.09 20.66 2.89
CA ILE A 64 -5.46 21.50 1.85
C ILE A 64 -6.23 21.36 0.54
N LEU A 65 -6.56 20.12 0.13
CA LEU A 65 -7.34 19.86 -1.08
C LEU A 65 -8.70 20.54 -1.02
N GLY A 66 -9.46 20.31 0.06
CA GLY A 66 -10.79 20.91 0.25
C GLY A 66 -10.76 22.43 0.21
N LYS A 67 -9.78 23.06 0.87
CA LYS A 67 -9.60 24.52 0.84
C LYS A 67 -9.33 25.04 -0.57
N LEU A 68 -8.51 24.36 -1.36
CA LEU A 68 -8.12 24.81 -2.70
C LEU A 68 -9.28 24.80 -3.72
N ILE A 69 -10.40 24.16 -3.39
CA ILE A 69 -11.60 24.10 -4.23
C ILE A 69 -12.85 24.63 -3.53
N ASP A 70 -12.69 25.28 -2.37
CA ASP A 70 -13.77 25.79 -1.53
C ASP A 70 -14.82 24.72 -1.17
N ASP A 71 -14.38 23.49 -0.91
CA ASP A 71 -15.21 22.37 -0.50
C ASP A 71 -14.79 21.88 0.89
N PRO A 72 -15.40 22.39 1.97
CA PRO A 72 -15.07 21.99 3.34
C PRO A 72 -15.49 20.55 3.67
N THR A 73 -16.22 19.88 2.76
CA THR A 73 -16.67 18.50 2.89
C THR A 73 -15.92 17.55 1.96
N PHE A 74 -14.88 18.05 1.28
CA PHE A 74 -14.04 17.26 0.42
C PHE A 74 -13.47 16.07 1.20
N ALA A 75 -13.59 14.88 0.60
CA ALA A 75 -13.06 13.65 1.16
C ALA A 75 -12.21 12.93 0.11
N LEU A 76 -11.05 12.45 0.53
CA LEU A 76 -10.17 11.64 -0.29
C LEU A 76 -10.79 10.26 -0.55
N PRO A 77 -10.74 9.77 -1.80
CA PRO A 77 -11.11 8.39 -2.06
C PRO A 77 -10.03 7.45 -1.52
N TYR A 78 -10.45 6.26 -1.10
CA TYR A 78 -9.52 5.17 -0.75
C TYR A 78 -9.46 4.14 -1.88
N TRP A 79 -8.26 3.66 -2.20
CA TRP A 79 -8.08 2.58 -3.15
C TRP A 79 -8.44 1.25 -2.48
N ASN A 80 -9.64 0.75 -2.79
CA ASN A 80 -10.25 -0.43 -2.17
C ASN A 80 -9.64 -1.77 -2.64
N TRP A 81 -8.32 -1.91 -2.56
CA TRP A 81 -7.57 -3.11 -2.98
C TRP A 81 -7.85 -4.35 -2.13
N ASP A 82 -8.52 -4.23 -0.97
CA ASP A 82 -8.95 -5.37 -0.16
C ASP A 82 -10.28 -5.98 -0.64
N HIS A 83 -10.93 -5.35 -1.62
CA HIS A 83 -12.14 -5.86 -2.25
C HIS A 83 -11.85 -6.21 -3.73
N PRO A 84 -12.35 -7.35 -4.28
CA PRO A 84 -12.02 -7.79 -5.64
C PRO A 84 -12.23 -6.72 -6.72
N LYS A 85 -13.31 -5.94 -6.62
CA LYS A 85 -13.62 -4.84 -7.56
C LYS A 85 -12.61 -3.67 -7.52
N GLY A 86 -11.81 -3.54 -6.47
CA GLY A 86 -10.82 -2.48 -6.30
C GLY A 86 -9.37 -2.96 -6.40
N MET A 87 -9.10 -4.23 -6.73
CA MET A 87 -7.74 -4.76 -6.84
C MET A 87 -7.01 -4.36 -8.13
N ARG A 88 -7.61 -3.54 -9.00
CA ARG A 88 -6.98 -2.98 -10.19
C ARG A 88 -6.62 -1.52 -9.93
N LEU A 89 -5.76 -0.95 -10.77
CA LEU A 89 -5.56 0.50 -10.81
C LEU A 89 -6.92 1.19 -11.01
N PRO A 90 -7.34 2.12 -10.12
CA PRO A 90 -8.62 2.79 -10.31
C PRO A 90 -8.58 3.63 -11.60
N PRO A 91 -9.54 3.48 -12.52
CA PRO A 91 -9.46 4.07 -13.87
C PRO A 91 -9.25 5.59 -13.91
N MET A 92 -9.61 6.31 -12.86
CA MET A 92 -9.38 7.76 -12.78
C MET A 92 -7.90 8.16 -12.76
N PHE A 93 -7.01 7.26 -12.32
CA PHE A 93 -5.57 7.52 -12.27
C PHE A 93 -4.88 7.21 -13.59
N ASP A 94 -5.51 6.49 -14.53
CA ASP A 94 -4.87 6.05 -15.78
C ASP A 94 -5.36 6.82 -17.02
N ARG A 95 -5.69 8.10 -16.82
CA ARG A 95 -6.15 8.98 -17.89
C ARG A 95 -5.11 10.08 -18.10
N GLU A 96 -4.27 9.95 -19.13
CA GLU A 96 -3.11 10.83 -19.39
C GLU A 96 -3.43 12.33 -19.40
N THR A 97 -4.61 12.70 -19.88
CA THR A 97 -5.07 14.09 -19.94
C THR A 97 -5.52 14.63 -18.59
N THR A 98 -5.54 13.79 -17.57
CA THR A 98 -5.99 14.17 -16.24
C THR A 98 -4.80 14.38 -15.31
N PRO A 99 -4.93 15.33 -14.40
CA PRO A 99 -3.87 15.64 -13.46
C PRO A 99 -3.74 14.65 -12.28
N LEU A 100 -4.53 13.57 -12.30
CA LEU A 100 -4.35 12.38 -11.45
C LEU A 100 -3.38 11.35 -12.06
N TYR A 101 -3.02 11.56 -13.33
CA TYR A 101 -2.15 10.65 -14.05
C TYR A 101 -0.70 10.83 -13.62
N ASP A 102 -0.01 9.70 -13.61
CA ASP A 102 1.44 9.65 -13.47
C ASP A 102 2.00 8.72 -14.56
N ALA A 103 2.97 9.24 -15.32
CA ALA A 103 3.70 8.49 -16.33
C ALA A 103 4.63 7.44 -15.69
N ARG A 104 5.15 7.73 -14.49
CA ARG A 104 6.13 6.91 -13.74
C ARG A 104 5.44 5.82 -12.92
N ARG A 105 4.71 4.96 -13.62
CA ARG A 105 4.15 3.71 -13.10
C ARG A 105 4.64 2.52 -13.90
N ASN A 106 4.67 1.34 -13.27
CA ASN A 106 4.94 0.09 -13.98
C ASN A 106 3.95 -0.07 -15.15
N PRO A 107 4.37 -0.25 -16.41
CA PRO A 107 3.47 -0.44 -17.55
C PRO A 107 2.43 -1.55 -17.34
N HIS A 108 2.76 -2.60 -16.58
CA HIS A 108 1.85 -3.70 -16.30
C HIS A 108 0.56 -3.27 -15.58
N VAL A 109 0.58 -2.19 -14.78
CA VAL A 109 -0.62 -1.75 -14.03
C VAL A 109 -1.74 -1.24 -14.92
N ARG A 110 -1.41 -0.80 -16.14
CA ARG A 110 -2.34 -0.15 -17.08
C ARG A 110 -3.18 -1.16 -17.86
N ASN A 111 -2.72 -2.41 -17.96
CA ASN A 111 -3.37 -3.46 -18.76
C ASN A 111 -4.57 -4.12 -18.05
N GLY A 112 -5.21 -3.42 -17.11
CA GLY A 112 -6.33 -3.96 -16.32
C GLY A 112 -5.93 -5.14 -15.42
N THR A 113 -4.65 -5.22 -15.08
CA THR A 113 -4.06 -6.28 -14.26
C THR A 113 -4.48 -6.12 -12.80
N ILE A 114 -4.53 -7.24 -12.08
CA ILE A 114 -4.85 -7.26 -10.67
C ILE A 114 -3.54 -7.18 -9.89
N ILE A 115 -3.51 -6.37 -8.82
CA ILE A 115 -2.38 -6.33 -7.88
C ILE A 115 -2.13 -7.75 -7.35
N ASP A 116 -0.88 -8.20 -7.33
CA ASP A 116 -0.50 -9.45 -6.65
C ASP A 116 0.28 -9.11 -5.38
N PHE A 117 -0.30 -9.41 -4.20
CA PHE A 117 0.37 -9.15 -2.93
C PHE A 117 1.55 -10.09 -2.64
N SER A 118 1.63 -11.23 -3.32
CA SER A 118 2.71 -12.22 -3.17
C SER A 118 3.87 -12.00 -4.13
N SER A 119 3.59 -11.55 -5.36
CA SER A 119 4.60 -11.31 -6.41
C SER A 119 4.39 -9.95 -7.08
N PRO A 120 4.58 -8.83 -6.34
CA PRO A 120 4.26 -7.50 -6.85
C PRO A 120 5.21 -6.96 -7.93
N ARG A 121 6.34 -7.63 -8.19
CA ARG A 121 7.36 -7.21 -9.18
C ARG A 121 7.18 -7.86 -10.55
N ASP A 122 6.60 -9.06 -10.56
CA ASP A 122 6.54 -9.90 -11.75
C ASP A 122 5.20 -9.71 -12.44
N GLU A 123 5.14 -9.93 -13.75
CA GLU A 123 3.84 -10.06 -14.42
C GLU A 123 3.08 -11.23 -13.81
N VAL A 124 1.78 -11.05 -13.58
CA VAL A 124 0.96 -12.10 -12.97
C VAL A 124 0.84 -13.29 -13.93
N ILE A 125 1.60 -14.35 -13.68
CA ILE A 125 1.55 -15.62 -14.44
C ILE A 125 0.35 -16.48 -13.99
N THR A 126 -0.32 -16.11 -12.89
CA THR A 126 -1.41 -16.88 -12.29
C THR A 126 -2.79 -16.49 -12.83
N ASP A 127 -3.74 -17.44 -12.80
CA ASP A 127 -5.15 -17.17 -13.09
C ASP A 127 -5.70 -16.06 -12.18
N VAL A 128 -6.46 -15.13 -12.78
CA VAL A 128 -7.04 -13.95 -12.10
C VAL A 128 -7.85 -14.36 -10.87
N GLY A 129 -8.62 -15.45 -10.95
CA GLY A 129 -9.40 -15.96 -9.82
C GLY A 129 -8.52 -16.46 -8.68
N GLN A 130 -7.40 -17.12 -9.01
CA GLN A 130 -6.43 -17.55 -8.01
C GLN A 130 -5.70 -16.36 -7.37
N THR A 131 -5.31 -15.33 -8.13
CA THR A 131 -4.69 -14.11 -7.56
C THR A 131 -5.63 -13.42 -6.58
N VAL A 132 -6.91 -13.27 -6.92
CA VAL A 132 -7.93 -12.70 -6.01
C VAL A 132 -8.04 -13.55 -4.74
N THR A 133 -8.08 -14.87 -4.88
CA THR A 133 -8.15 -15.79 -3.73
C THR A 133 -6.91 -15.66 -2.83
N ASN A 134 -5.72 -15.56 -3.42
CA ASN A 134 -4.46 -15.36 -2.72
C ASN A 134 -4.46 -14.02 -1.97
N ASN A 135 -4.86 -12.94 -2.63
CA ASN A 135 -4.94 -11.61 -2.03
C ASN A 135 -5.90 -11.57 -0.84
N LEU A 136 -7.12 -12.12 -0.98
CA LEU A 136 -8.09 -12.18 0.12
C LEU A 136 -7.56 -13.04 1.28
N THR A 137 -6.85 -14.12 0.98
CA THR A 137 -6.22 -14.97 1.99
C THR A 137 -5.08 -14.24 2.71
N LEU A 138 -4.27 -13.47 1.98
CA LEU A 138 -3.22 -12.62 2.56
C LEU A 138 -3.82 -11.51 3.42
N MET A 139 -4.93 -10.90 3.01
CA MET A 139 -5.67 -9.96 3.84
C MET A 139 -6.17 -10.59 5.14
N TYR A 140 -6.78 -11.77 5.09
CA TYR A 140 -7.17 -12.51 6.29
C TYR A 140 -5.95 -12.76 7.20
N ARG A 141 -4.81 -13.16 6.63
CA ARG A 141 -3.59 -13.41 7.40
C ARG A 141 -3.08 -12.14 8.07
N SER A 142 -2.95 -11.05 7.33
CA SER A 142 -2.44 -9.77 7.85
C SER A 142 -3.38 -9.14 8.89
N MET A 143 -4.69 -9.15 8.65
CA MET A 143 -5.66 -8.47 9.52
C MET A 143 -6.13 -9.30 10.72
N ILE A 144 -6.14 -10.63 10.60
CA ILE A 144 -6.72 -11.52 11.62
C ILE A 144 -5.67 -12.44 12.24
N THR A 145 -4.99 -13.25 11.44
CA THR A 145 -4.13 -14.32 11.96
C THR A 145 -2.85 -13.78 12.58
N ASN A 146 -2.21 -12.83 11.90
CA ASN A 146 -0.91 -12.30 12.29
C ASN A 146 -1.03 -11.01 13.11
N ALA A 147 -2.19 -10.33 13.09
CA ALA A 147 -2.45 -9.10 13.85
C ALA A 147 -3.39 -9.34 15.04
N ALA A 148 -3.03 -10.28 15.91
CA ALA A 148 -3.85 -10.62 17.06
C ALA A 148 -3.75 -9.58 18.21
N CYS A 149 -2.68 -8.80 18.24
CA CYS A 149 -2.46 -7.75 19.25
C CYS A 149 -1.84 -6.48 18.64
N PRO A 150 -1.80 -5.35 19.39
CA PRO A 150 -1.40 -4.06 18.85
C PRO A 150 0.01 -4.05 18.25
N LEU A 151 1.02 -4.61 18.94
CA LEU A 151 2.40 -4.61 18.45
C LEU A 151 2.60 -5.46 17.18
N GLN A 152 1.73 -6.43 16.92
CA GLN A 152 1.77 -7.16 15.65
C GLN A 152 1.11 -6.37 14.51
N PHE A 153 0.08 -5.57 14.83
CA PHE A 153 -0.59 -4.73 13.85
C PHE A 153 0.25 -3.51 13.49
N PHE A 154 0.64 -2.72 14.49
CA PHE A 154 1.35 -1.46 14.33
C PHE A 154 2.85 -1.63 14.09
N GLY A 155 3.46 -2.67 14.66
CA GLY A 155 4.90 -2.87 14.64
C GLY A 155 5.53 -2.82 16.03
N ALA A 156 6.84 -3.05 16.06
CA ALA A 156 7.62 -3.01 17.28
C ALA A 156 7.76 -1.59 17.82
N ARG A 157 7.95 -1.51 19.13
CA ARG A 157 8.22 -0.26 19.84
C ARG A 157 9.54 0.35 19.34
N TYR A 158 9.47 1.61 18.94
CA TYR A 158 10.63 2.42 18.60
C TYR A 158 10.60 3.70 19.43
N VAL A 159 11.69 3.99 20.12
CA VAL A 159 11.80 5.10 21.07
C VAL A 159 13.13 5.81 20.89
N LEU A 160 13.19 7.06 21.34
CA LEU A 160 14.41 7.86 21.30
C LEU A 160 15.59 7.11 21.92
N GLY A 161 16.72 7.08 21.22
CA GLY A 161 17.93 6.38 21.66
C GLY A 161 17.98 4.88 21.34
N ASN A 162 16.92 4.30 20.78
CA ASN A 162 16.93 2.95 20.23
C ASN A 162 17.06 3.00 18.70
N ASN A 163 18.12 2.40 18.16
CA ASN A 163 18.36 2.30 16.72
C ASN A 163 17.82 0.99 16.10
N ASP A 164 17.12 0.16 16.86
CA ASP A 164 16.50 -1.04 16.33
C ASP A 164 15.22 -0.69 15.57
N SER A 165 15.38 -0.45 14.27
CA SER A 165 14.30 -0.17 13.31
C SER A 165 13.57 -1.43 12.83
N LYS A 166 13.89 -2.61 13.39
CA LYS A 166 13.34 -3.89 12.93
C LYS A 166 12.03 -4.20 13.66
N GLY A 167 10.92 -3.86 13.03
CA GLY A 167 9.62 -4.34 13.50
C GLY A 167 8.44 -3.75 12.77
N GLN A 168 8.33 -4.01 11.48
CA GLN A 168 7.19 -3.57 10.70
C GLN A 168 5.90 -4.24 11.19
N GLY A 169 4.81 -3.47 11.17
CA GLY A 169 3.48 -4.01 11.37
C GLY A 169 3.06 -4.97 10.25
N THR A 170 2.09 -5.82 10.52
CA THR A 170 1.55 -6.76 9.52
C THR A 170 1.09 -6.07 8.24
N ILE A 171 0.33 -4.97 8.35
CA ILE A 171 -0.18 -4.23 7.18
C ILE A 171 0.91 -3.47 6.46
N GLU A 172 1.89 -2.91 7.18
CA GLU A 172 3.06 -2.24 6.61
C GLU A 172 3.87 -3.20 5.73
N ASN A 173 4.02 -4.44 6.18
CA ASN A 173 4.64 -5.49 5.39
C ASN A 173 3.73 -5.91 4.21
N ILE A 174 2.56 -6.48 4.49
CA ILE A 174 1.61 -6.92 3.47
C ILE A 174 0.19 -6.48 3.86
N PRO A 175 -0.51 -5.68 3.01
CA PRO A 175 -0.23 -5.46 1.58
C PRO A 175 0.40 -4.10 1.22
N HIS A 176 0.72 -3.24 2.18
CA HIS A 176 1.28 -1.90 1.89
C HIS A 176 2.51 -1.94 0.97
N THR A 177 3.54 -2.72 1.34
CA THR A 177 4.77 -2.79 0.56
C THR A 177 4.53 -3.37 -0.85
N PRO A 178 3.76 -4.46 -1.02
CA PRO A 178 3.39 -4.93 -2.35
C PRO A 178 2.69 -3.90 -3.24
N VAL A 179 1.77 -3.09 -2.72
CA VAL A 179 1.10 -2.08 -3.55
C VAL A 179 2.07 -0.99 -4.04
N HIS A 180 2.99 -0.55 -3.17
CA HIS A 180 4.06 0.37 -3.55
C HIS A 180 4.92 -0.19 -4.69
N ILE A 181 5.36 -1.44 -4.53
CA ILE A 181 6.20 -2.14 -5.53
C ILE A 181 5.44 -2.33 -6.85
N TRP A 182 4.18 -2.73 -6.80
CA TRP A 182 3.36 -3.00 -7.98
C TRP A 182 3.09 -1.75 -8.80
N ALA A 183 2.83 -0.61 -8.14
CA ALA A 183 2.51 0.65 -8.80
C ALA A 183 3.74 1.37 -9.37
N GLY A 184 4.87 1.36 -8.66
CA GLY A 184 6.09 2.08 -9.07
C GLY A 184 6.78 1.48 -10.29
N THR A 185 7.58 2.27 -11.00
CA THR A 185 8.41 1.77 -12.11
C THR A 185 9.32 0.64 -11.68
N VAL A 186 9.69 -0.20 -12.64
CA VAL A 186 10.54 -1.36 -12.38
C VAL A 186 11.97 -0.87 -12.20
N ARG A 187 12.59 -1.22 -11.07
CA ARG A 187 13.98 -0.84 -10.80
C ARG A 187 14.91 -1.29 -11.92
N ASN A 188 15.89 -0.45 -12.23
CA ASN A 188 16.88 -0.63 -13.30
C ASN A 188 16.32 -0.59 -14.73
N THR A 189 15.08 -0.17 -14.96
CA THR A 189 14.61 0.17 -16.31
C THR A 189 14.93 1.61 -16.67
N ASP A 190 15.07 1.90 -17.96
CA ASP A 190 15.33 3.26 -18.46
C ASP A 190 14.09 4.16 -18.25
N LEU A 191 14.28 5.30 -17.58
CA LEU A 191 13.28 6.37 -17.44
C LEU A 191 13.43 7.45 -18.52
N GLY A 192 14.37 7.27 -19.45
CA GLY A 192 14.74 8.24 -20.47
C GLY A 192 15.91 9.12 -20.03
N GLY A 193 16.67 9.62 -21.01
CA GLY A 193 17.80 10.52 -20.77
C GLY A 193 18.96 9.87 -20.00
N GLY A 194 19.10 8.55 -20.08
CA GLY A 194 20.18 7.78 -19.43
C GLY A 194 20.01 7.57 -17.92
N LYS A 195 18.81 7.83 -17.38
CA LYS A 195 18.50 7.62 -15.97
C LYS A 195 17.80 6.29 -15.76
N LEU A 196 18.36 5.46 -14.89
CA LEU A 196 17.73 4.21 -14.48
C LEU A 196 16.74 4.45 -13.33
N SER A 197 15.64 3.72 -13.34
CA SER A 197 14.65 3.70 -12.28
C SER A 197 15.21 3.12 -10.98
N LEU A 198 14.92 3.76 -9.85
CA LEU A 198 15.07 3.26 -8.49
C LEU A 198 13.72 2.86 -7.88
N GLY A 199 12.66 2.76 -8.68
CA GLY A 199 11.30 2.43 -8.27
C GLY A 199 10.30 3.59 -8.41
N GLU A 200 10.68 4.68 -9.07
CA GLU A 200 9.86 5.89 -9.15
C GLU A 200 8.47 5.64 -9.75
N ASP A 201 7.40 6.30 -9.33
CA ASP A 201 7.34 7.11 -8.11
C ASP A 201 6.94 6.22 -6.92
N MET A 202 5.82 5.50 -7.00
CA MET A 202 5.28 4.68 -5.89
C MET A 202 6.24 3.63 -5.28
N GLY A 203 7.20 3.10 -6.03
CA GLY A 203 8.09 2.01 -5.59
C GLY A 203 9.30 2.47 -4.78
N ASN A 204 9.45 3.78 -4.55
CA ASN A 204 10.50 4.33 -3.70
C ASN A 204 9.99 5.46 -2.81
N PHE A 205 10.32 5.45 -1.51
CA PHE A 205 9.72 6.38 -0.56
C PHE A 205 10.07 7.85 -0.80
N TYR A 206 11.24 8.17 -1.38
CA TYR A 206 11.56 9.57 -1.67
C TYR A 206 10.67 10.17 -2.77
N SER A 207 10.07 9.33 -3.62
CA SER A 207 9.28 9.76 -4.77
C SER A 207 7.82 9.31 -4.70
N ALA A 208 7.46 8.38 -3.82
CA ALA A 208 6.13 7.77 -3.80
C ALA A 208 4.98 8.79 -3.75
N ALA A 209 5.13 9.87 -2.99
CA ALA A 209 4.11 10.91 -2.85
C ALA A 209 3.95 11.82 -4.10
N LEU A 210 4.85 11.74 -5.08
CA LEU A 210 4.71 12.43 -6.37
C LEU A 210 3.57 11.83 -7.21
N ASP A 211 3.28 10.54 -7.02
CA ASP A 211 2.14 9.90 -7.66
C ASP A 211 0.86 10.21 -6.85
N PRO A 212 -0.16 10.85 -7.44
CA PRO A 212 -1.45 11.13 -6.77
C PRO A 212 -2.11 9.89 -6.13
N ILE A 213 -1.86 8.68 -6.65
CA ILE A 213 -2.47 7.47 -6.10
C ILE A 213 -1.91 7.09 -4.73
N PHE A 214 -0.74 7.60 -4.34
CA PHE A 214 -0.14 7.40 -3.01
C PHE A 214 -1.14 7.70 -1.89
N TYR A 215 -1.77 8.86 -1.95
CA TYR A 215 -2.72 9.32 -0.93
C TYR A 215 -3.95 8.40 -0.87
N CYS A 216 -4.41 7.90 -2.01
CA CYS A 216 -5.54 6.97 -2.07
C CYS A 216 -5.18 5.56 -1.60
N HIS A 217 -3.97 5.08 -1.90
CA HIS A 217 -3.43 3.82 -1.38
C HIS A 217 -3.45 3.84 0.14
N HIS A 218 -2.88 4.89 0.73
CA HIS A 218 -2.74 4.97 2.17
C HIS A 218 -4.01 5.40 2.90
N ALA A 219 -4.97 6.07 2.25
CA ALA A 219 -6.32 6.19 2.78
C ALA A 219 -6.93 4.80 3.04
N ASN A 220 -6.65 3.79 2.20
CA ASN A 220 -7.09 2.42 2.51
C ASN A 220 -6.26 1.76 3.63
N VAL A 221 -4.97 2.14 3.78
CA VAL A 221 -4.14 1.70 4.92
C VAL A 221 -4.67 2.25 6.24
N ASP A 222 -5.05 3.53 6.30
CA ASP A 222 -5.71 4.13 7.47
C ASP A 222 -7.08 3.46 7.72
N ARG A 223 -7.87 3.22 6.66
CA ARG A 223 -9.10 2.42 6.77
C ARG A 223 -8.86 1.05 7.39
N MET A 224 -7.73 0.38 7.10
CA MET A 224 -7.40 -0.91 7.73
C MET A 224 -7.23 -0.79 9.24
N TRP A 225 -6.69 0.31 9.77
CA TRP A 225 -6.64 0.51 11.22
C TRP A 225 -8.06 0.55 11.82
N LYS A 226 -8.97 1.32 11.22
CA LYS A 226 -10.38 1.35 11.65
C LYS A 226 -11.02 -0.04 11.59
N VAL A 227 -10.86 -0.75 10.47
CA VAL A 227 -11.42 -2.09 10.28
C VAL A 227 -10.87 -3.07 11.32
N TRP A 228 -9.56 -3.06 11.55
CA TRP A 228 -8.89 -3.95 12.51
C TRP A 228 -9.44 -3.76 13.93
N LYS A 229 -9.66 -2.51 14.38
CA LYS A 229 -10.33 -2.22 15.65
C LYS A 229 -11.76 -2.74 15.68
N GLY A 230 -12.49 -2.58 14.57
CA GLY A 230 -13.87 -3.07 14.42
C GLY A 230 -14.02 -4.59 14.52
N LEU A 231 -12.95 -5.37 14.31
CA LEU A 231 -12.94 -6.83 14.51
C LEU A 231 -12.94 -7.23 15.99
N GLY A 232 -12.73 -6.28 16.91
CA GLY A 232 -12.85 -6.48 18.36
C GLY A 232 -11.76 -7.36 19.00
N GLY A 233 -12.02 -7.75 20.26
CA GLY A 233 -11.09 -8.54 21.08
C GLY A 233 -9.89 -7.72 21.55
N LYS A 234 -8.67 -8.26 21.39
CA LYS A 234 -7.41 -7.58 21.77
C LYS A 234 -6.93 -6.54 20.75
N ARG A 235 -7.73 -6.27 19.71
CA ARG A 235 -7.43 -5.32 18.63
C ARG A 235 -7.79 -3.91 19.05
N ARG A 236 -6.89 -3.29 19.81
CA ARG A 236 -7.04 -1.96 20.39
C ARG A 236 -5.81 -1.12 20.15
N ASP A 237 -5.93 0.19 20.33
CA ASP A 237 -4.81 1.11 20.20
C ASP A 237 -3.73 0.83 21.25
N ILE A 238 -2.49 1.23 20.94
CA ILE A 238 -1.40 1.21 21.90
C ILE A 238 -1.66 2.31 22.94
N ILE A 239 -1.56 1.96 24.23
CA ILE A 239 -1.78 2.89 25.35
C ILE A 239 -0.47 3.33 26.01
N ASP A 240 0.66 2.96 25.40
CA ASP A 240 2.00 3.32 25.85
C ASP A 240 2.19 4.84 25.75
N PRO A 241 2.56 5.53 26.84
CA PRO A 241 2.77 6.98 26.81
C PRO A 241 3.83 7.44 25.81
N ASP A 242 4.89 6.67 25.57
CA ASP A 242 5.94 7.06 24.63
C ASP A 242 5.39 7.06 23.20
N TRP A 243 4.51 6.11 22.90
CA TRP A 243 3.81 6.04 21.62
C TRP A 243 2.77 7.15 21.50
N LEU A 244 1.91 7.35 22.50
CA LEU A 244 0.85 8.37 22.48
C LEU A 244 1.39 9.79 22.40
N ASN A 245 2.51 10.08 23.06
CA ASN A 245 3.13 11.39 23.10
C ASN A 245 4.16 11.62 21.99
N SER A 246 4.34 10.66 21.08
CA SER A 246 5.17 10.88 19.89
C SER A 246 4.59 12.04 19.08
N GLU A 247 5.44 13.04 18.78
CA GLU A 247 5.04 14.28 18.11
C GLU A 247 5.55 14.30 16.66
N PHE A 248 4.71 14.82 15.77
CA PHE A 248 5.04 15.06 14.37
C PHE A 248 4.73 16.50 13.99
N PHE A 249 5.40 17.00 12.97
CA PHE A 249 5.26 18.36 12.49
C PHE A 249 4.63 18.42 11.10
N PHE A 250 3.63 19.26 10.92
CA PHE A 250 2.91 19.46 9.65
C PHE A 250 2.54 20.92 9.44
N TYR A 251 2.26 21.28 8.19
CA TYR A 251 1.63 22.54 7.83
C TYR A 251 0.13 22.31 7.58
N ASP A 252 -0.71 23.21 8.07
CA ASP A 252 -2.15 23.20 7.79
C ASP A 252 -2.49 23.81 6.43
N GLU A 253 -3.79 23.83 6.10
CA GLU A 253 -4.32 24.45 4.90
C GLU A 253 -4.06 25.98 4.80
N ASN A 254 -3.62 26.62 5.89
CA ASN A 254 -3.29 28.04 5.98
C ASN A 254 -1.78 28.31 5.98
N LYS A 255 -0.92 27.29 5.76
CA LYS A 255 0.55 27.37 5.86
C LYS A 255 1.06 27.58 7.28
N ASN A 256 0.24 27.36 8.28
CA ASN A 256 0.65 27.49 9.67
C ASN A 256 1.28 26.18 10.15
N PRO A 257 2.41 26.26 10.87
CA PRO A 257 3.07 25.08 11.40
C PRO A 257 2.38 24.55 12.67
N TYR A 258 2.15 23.24 12.72
CA TYR A 258 1.56 22.56 13.87
C TYR A 258 2.35 21.32 14.27
N ARG A 259 2.37 21.07 15.58
CA ARG A 259 2.75 19.76 16.12
C ARG A 259 1.49 18.96 16.43
N VAL A 260 1.51 17.69 16.08
CA VAL A 260 0.42 16.75 16.38
C VAL A 260 0.95 15.55 17.13
N ARG A 261 0.13 15.00 18.02
CA ARG A 261 0.46 13.79 18.76
C ARG A 261 -0.29 12.59 18.21
N VAL A 262 0.32 11.42 18.35
CA VAL A 262 -0.35 10.14 18.04
C VAL A 262 -1.65 9.97 18.82
N GLY A 263 -1.66 10.36 20.10
CA GLY A 263 -2.86 10.24 20.95
C GLY A 263 -4.07 11.02 20.44
N ASP A 264 -3.86 12.06 19.64
CA ASP A 264 -4.93 12.91 19.11
C ASP A 264 -5.56 12.34 17.83
N CYS A 265 -4.92 11.35 17.18
CA CYS A 265 -5.37 10.79 15.90
C CYS A 265 -5.96 9.38 16.01
N LEU A 266 -6.33 8.92 17.21
CA LEU A 266 -6.86 7.56 17.41
C LEU A 266 -8.31 7.40 16.96
N ASP A 267 -9.06 8.50 16.85
CA ASP A 267 -10.47 8.52 16.49
C ASP A 267 -10.72 9.45 15.30
N THR A 268 -10.90 8.85 14.12
CA THR A 268 -11.12 9.58 12.87
C THR A 268 -12.34 10.49 12.94
N LYS A 269 -13.36 10.14 13.74
CA LYS A 269 -14.57 10.97 13.88
C LYS A 269 -14.27 12.27 14.62
N LYS A 270 -13.38 12.25 15.62
CA LYS A 270 -12.90 13.48 16.27
C LYS A 270 -12.06 14.33 15.32
N MET A 271 -11.37 13.69 14.38
CA MET A 271 -10.62 14.37 13.31
C MET A 271 -11.54 14.91 12.21
N GLY A 272 -12.83 14.56 12.21
CA GLY A 272 -13.84 15.09 11.29
C GLY A 272 -14.10 14.26 10.05
N TYR A 273 -13.59 13.02 9.97
CA TYR A 273 -13.77 12.17 8.79
C TYR A 273 -14.11 10.71 9.12
N ASP A 274 -14.69 10.02 8.14
CA ASP A 274 -14.95 8.59 8.21
C ASP A 274 -14.99 7.95 6.81
N TYR A 275 -14.84 6.64 6.76
CA TYR A 275 -14.86 5.84 5.54
C TYR A 275 -16.27 5.39 5.19
N ALA A 276 -16.60 5.49 3.90
CA ALA A 276 -17.82 4.90 3.35
C ALA A 276 -17.88 3.38 3.66
N PRO A 277 -19.04 2.84 4.05
CA PRO A 277 -19.19 1.40 4.26
C PRO A 277 -18.86 0.60 3.01
N ALA A 278 -18.04 -0.44 3.16
CA ALA A 278 -17.71 -1.37 2.08
C ALA A 278 -17.66 -2.80 2.62
N ALA A 279 -18.06 -3.75 1.77
CA ALA A 279 -17.96 -5.17 2.09
C ALA A 279 -16.50 -5.57 2.31
N ILE A 280 -16.28 -6.49 3.25
CA ILE A 280 -14.95 -6.94 3.68
C ILE A 280 -14.85 -8.45 3.41
N PRO A 281 -14.73 -8.89 2.15
CA PRO A 281 -14.91 -10.29 1.77
C PRO A 281 -13.82 -11.22 2.33
N TRP A 282 -12.65 -10.68 2.66
CA TRP A 282 -11.53 -11.45 3.19
C TRP A 282 -11.73 -11.96 4.61
N VAL A 283 -12.72 -11.48 5.39
CA VAL A 283 -12.93 -11.94 6.79
C VAL A 283 -13.21 -13.44 6.90
N ASN A 284 -13.71 -14.06 5.84
CA ASN A 284 -14.01 -15.49 5.78
C ASN A 284 -12.97 -16.31 5.01
N CYS A 285 -11.88 -15.69 4.54
CA CYS A 285 -10.85 -16.33 3.71
C CYS A 285 -9.75 -17.00 4.56
N ARG A 286 -10.15 -17.77 5.57
CA ARG A 286 -9.21 -18.51 6.41
C ARG A 286 -8.50 -19.60 5.57
N PRO A 287 -7.15 -19.64 5.55
CA PRO A 287 -6.42 -20.72 4.87
C PRO A 287 -6.82 -22.10 5.44
N THR A 288 -7.13 -23.05 4.57
CA THR A 288 -7.36 -24.44 4.97
C THR A 288 -6.04 -25.07 5.40
N ARG A 289 -6.04 -25.79 6.53
CA ARG A 289 -4.89 -26.62 6.90
C ARG A 289 -4.83 -27.77 5.89
N LYS A 290 -3.70 -27.95 5.21
CA LYS A 290 -3.40 -29.26 4.62
C LYS A 290 -3.45 -30.27 5.75
N GLY A 291 -4.29 -31.30 5.61
CA GLY A 291 -4.23 -32.45 6.50
C GLY A 291 -2.78 -32.94 6.47
N ARG A 292 -2.19 -33.24 7.64
CA ARG A 292 -1.01 -34.10 7.64
C ARG A 292 -1.46 -35.36 6.92
N GLU A 293 -0.72 -35.80 5.90
CA GLU A 293 -0.86 -37.19 5.46
C GLU A 293 -0.78 -38.02 6.74
N GLY A 294 -1.91 -38.62 7.13
CA GLY A 294 -1.88 -39.64 8.18
C GLY A 294 -0.84 -40.66 7.72
N LYS A 295 -0.11 -41.29 8.66
CA LYS A 295 0.72 -42.44 8.32
C LYS A 295 -0.12 -43.35 7.43
N VAL A 296 0.24 -43.46 6.16
CA VAL A 296 -0.46 -44.32 5.22
C VAL A 296 -0.42 -45.70 5.85
N ASP A 297 -1.59 -46.33 6.02
CA ASP A 297 -1.64 -47.70 6.50
C ASP A 297 -1.02 -48.60 5.42
N VAL A 298 0.26 -48.91 5.62
CA VAL A 298 1.06 -49.71 4.69
C VAL A 298 0.66 -51.19 4.67
N THR A 299 -0.29 -51.62 5.51
CA THR A 299 -0.73 -53.02 5.58
C THR A 299 -1.38 -53.53 4.29
N ASN A 300 -1.86 -52.63 3.42
CA ASN A 300 -2.52 -52.97 2.15
C ASN A 300 -1.77 -52.50 0.88
N ILE A 301 -0.53 -52.00 1.00
CA ILE A 301 0.25 -51.60 -0.17
C ILE A 301 0.92 -52.84 -0.79
N LYS A 302 0.55 -53.18 -2.02
CA LYS A 302 1.19 -54.27 -2.77
C LYS A 302 2.68 -53.94 -2.97
N PRO A 303 3.60 -54.90 -2.77
CA PRO A 303 5.02 -54.64 -2.88
C PRO A 303 5.41 -54.20 -4.31
N ALA A 304 6.36 -53.27 -4.41
CA ALA A 304 6.70 -52.53 -5.65
C ALA A 304 7.06 -53.44 -6.83
N ASN A 305 7.59 -54.63 -6.55
CA ASN A 305 7.91 -55.67 -7.52
C ASN A 305 6.70 -56.29 -8.25
N LYS A 306 5.46 -55.98 -7.83
CA LYS A 306 4.22 -56.37 -8.54
C LYS A 306 3.59 -55.26 -9.38
N VAL A 307 4.03 -54.01 -9.22
CA VAL A 307 3.46 -52.85 -9.92
C VAL A 307 4.39 -52.36 -11.04
N PHE A 308 5.70 -52.51 -10.87
CA PHE A 308 6.70 -52.24 -11.89
C PHE A 308 7.57 -53.47 -12.12
N PRO A 309 7.47 -54.16 -13.27
CA PRO A 309 8.45 -55.16 -13.64
C PRO A 309 9.77 -54.44 -13.98
N ILE A 310 10.66 -54.34 -13.00
CA ILE A 310 12.04 -53.91 -13.21
C ILE A 310 12.79 -55.10 -13.83
N ALA A 311 12.54 -55.35 -15.11
CA ALA A 311 13.36 -56.23 -15.92
C ALA A 311 13.98 -55.36 -17.03
N ASN A 312 15.28 -55.13 -16.92
CA ASN A 312 16.18 -54.53 -17.93
C ASN A 312 16.35 -53.01 -17.95
N LEU A 313 16.93 -52.44 -16.88
CA LEU A 313 17.55 -51.10 -16.90
C LEU A 313 19.06 -51.12 -17.25
N ASN A 314 19.58 -52.21 -17.81
CA ASN A 314 21.03 -52.37 -18.05
C ASN A 314 21.51 -51.86 -19.42
N LYS A 315 20.71 -51.08 -20.16
CA LYS A 315 21.14 -50.49 -21.44
C LYS A 315 21.09 -48.96 -21.37
N PRO A 316 22.23 -48.25 -21.41
CA PRO A 316 22.23 -46.80 -21.54
C PRO A 316 21.67 -46.39 -22.91
N ILE A 317 20.77 -45.41 -22.90
CA ILE A 317 20.24 -44.78 -24.11
C ILE A 317 21.17 -43.62 -24.45
N PHE A 318 21.89 -43.70 -25.58
CA PHE A 318 22.65 -42.58 -26.11
C PHE A 318 21.72 -41.72 -26.97
N VAL A 319 21.55 -40.45 -26.58
CA VAL A 319 20.81 -39.46 -27.35
C VAL A 319 21.82 -38.71 -28.22
N PHE A 320 21.72 -38.84 -29.55
CA PHE A 320 22.47 -38.01 -30.47
C PHE A 320 21.76 -36.66 -30.63
N HIS A 321 22.50 -35.56 -30.46
CA HIS A 321 22.04 -34.24 -30.84
C HIS A 321 22.19 -34.07 -32.36
N GLN A 322 21.09 -33.73 -33.03
CA GLN A 322 21.10 -32.99 -34.29
C GLN A 322 20.95 -31.51 -33.98
#